data_AF-A0A376ZJL7-F1
#
_entry.id   AF-A0A376ZJL7-F1
#
_cell.length_a   1.000
_cell.length_b   1.000
_cell.length_c   1.000
_cell.angle_alpha   90.00
_cell.angle_beta   90.00
_cell.angle_gamma   90.00
#
_symmetry.space_group_name_H-M   'P 1'
#
loop_
_entity.id
_entity.type
_entity.pdbx_description
1 polymer ?
#
loop_
_entity_poly.entity_id
_entity_poly.type
_entity_poly.pdbx_seq_one_letter_code
_entity_poly.pdbx_strand_id
1 'polypeptide(L)'
;MIGVTDQKGEKVLMDTTGPIARTNTSYDGTDRRNPINAVDLKSRQYQCEQVNYDTFISYPQLDAWAAHNDFQTRISAQIARQVALDRIMIGFNGTSHAEKSNFSTNKLLQDVNVGWLEHIRTNASARVMNDVTLTSRNMDNTVAHAGKYANADALVQDARSSLLDEWHKEADDLVVIMGRNLFNSLRLPVLNSISGQNPNAELLAGSSSCHRAPLAGWVCSLRRSSRMQRC
;
A
#
# COMPACT_ATOMS: atom_id res chain seq x y z
N MET A 1 -7.02 10.55 -12.36
CA MET A 1 -7.34 11.25 -11.10
C MET A 1 -8.78 11.68 -11.21
N ILE A 2 -9.63 11.30 -10.26
CA ILE A 2 -11.01 11.79 -10.22
C ILE A 2 -10.94 13.13 -9.50
N GLY A 3 -11.18 14.22 -10.23
CA GLY A 3 -11.23 15.56 -9.65
C GLY A 3 -12.59 15.78 -9.00
N VAL A 4 -12.62 16.49 -7.88
CA VAL A 4 -13.85 16.94 -7.24
C VAL A 4 -13.77 18.46 -7.08
N THR A 5 -14.89 19.15 -7.25
CA THR A 5 -14.98 20.62 -7.17
C THR A 5 -15.09 21.12 -5.73
N ASP A 6 -15.69 20.33 -4.85
CA ASP A 6 -16.00 20.75 -3.49
C ASP A 6 -14.88 20.40 -2.51
N GLN A 7 -14.55 21.33 -1.61
CA GLN A 7 -13.49 21.16 -0.61
C GLN A 7 -13.84 20.08 0.44
N LYS A 8 -15.12 19.93 0.76
CA LYS A 8 -15.64 18.92 1.68
C LYS A 8 -16.88 18.30 1.06
N GLY A 9 -17.04 17.00 1.24
CA GLY A 9 -18.20 16.28 0.71
C GLY A 9 -18.21 14.82 1.12
N GLU A 10 -19.17 14.08 0.60
CA GLU A 10 -19.22 12.63 0.75
C GLU A 10 -18.41 11.95 -0.35
N LYS A 11 -17.71 10.87 0.00
CA LYS A 11 -16.94 10.11 -0.97
C LYS A 11 -17.88 9.56 -2.03
N VAL A 12 -17.63 9.91 -3.29
CA VAL A 12 -18.28 9.30 -4.44
C VAL A 12 -17.74 7.88 -4.56
N LEU A 13 -18.47 6.89 -4.01
CA LEU A 13 -18.13 5.48 -4.17
C LEU A 13 -18.85 4.93 -5.41
N MET A 14 -18.11 4.21 -6.25
CA MET A 14 -18.62 3.56 -7.46
C MET A 14 -18.60 2.03 -7.31
N ASP A 15 -18.70 1.53 -6.08
CA ASP A 15 -18.65 0.09 -5.79
C ASP A 15 -19.82 -0.34 -4.90
N THR A 16 -20.31 -1.55 -5.13
CA THR A 16 -21.49 -2.12 -4.48
C THR A 16 -21.09 -2.97 -3.28
N THR A 17 -21.60 -2.62 -2.09
CA THR A 17 -21.26 -3.30 -0.84
C THR A 17 -22.11 -4.55 -0.57
N GLY A 18 -22.07 -5.52 -1.48
CA GLY A 18 -22.63 -6.87 -1.28
C GLY A 18 -23.89 -7.24 -2.09
N PRO A 19 -24.53 -8.38 -1.78
CA PRO A 19 -25.59 -8.96 -2.60
C PRO A 19 -26.91 -8.16 -2.52
N ILE A 20 -27.30 -7.58 -3.64
CA ILE A 20 -28.53 -6.79 -3.81
C ILE A 20 -29.79 -7.62 -4.13
N ALA A 21 -29.63 -8.92 -4.40
CA ALA A 21 -30.75 -9.79 -4.78
C ALA A 21 -31.73 -10.01 -3.62
N ARG A 22 -33.03 -9.85 -3.87
CA ARG A 22 -34.12 -10.14 -2.92
C ARG A 22 -35.31 -10.76 -3.66
N THR A 23 -36.05 -11.65 -3.00
CA THR A 23 -37.33 -12.19 -3.48
C THR A 23 -38.45 -11.79 -2.50
N ASN A 24 -39.66 -11.61 -3.02
CA ASN A 24 -40.88 -11.39 -2.25
C ASN A 24 -42.05 -11.80 -3.17
N THR A 25 -42.97 -12.62 -2.65
CA THR A 25 -44.12 -13.20 -3.35
C THR A 25 -45.46 -12.64 -2.87
N SER A 26 -45.45 -11.60 -2.02
CA SER A 26 -46.67 -10.97 -1.52
C SER A 26 -47.36 -10.16 -2.62
N TYR A 27 -48.66 -10.40 -2.79
CA TYR A 27 -49.53 -9.74 -3.78
C TYR A 27 -50.43 -8.67 -3.15
N ASP A 28 -50.55 -8.66 -1.82
CA ASP A 28 -51.49 -7.86 -1.03
C ASP A 28 -50.95 -6.44 -0.70
N GLY A 29 -49.72 -6.13 -1.13
CA GLY A 29 -49.11 -4.80 -0.97
C GLY A 29 -48.76 -4.41 0.48
N THR A 30 -49.10 -5.25 1.45
CA THR A 30 -48.81 -5.12 2.89
C THR A 30 -47.33 -5.34 3.19
N ASP A 31 -46.70 -6.33 2.57
CA ASP A 31 -45.25 -6.57 2.63
C ASP A 31 -44.55 -6.07 1.37
N ARG A 32 -44.32 -4.74 1.30
CA ARG A 32 -43.67 -4.12 0.15
C ARG A 32 -42.16 -4.34 0.17
N ARG A 33 -41.56 -4.54 -1.00
CA ARG A 33 -40.09 -4.54 -1.15
C ARG A 33 -39.53 -3.14 -0.88
N ASN A 34 -38.68 -3.03 0.13
CA ASN A 34 -37.88 -1.82 0.38
C ASN A 34 -36.50 -2.01 -0.27
N PRO A 35 -36.22 -1.32 -1.39
CA PRO A 35 -34.90 -1.40 -2.02
C PRO A 35 -33.86 -0.83 -1.06
N ILE A 36 -32.76 -1.56 -0.89
CA ILE A 36 -31.60 -1.05 -0.16
C ILE A 36 -30.76 -0.18 -1.08
N ASN A 37 -30.17 0.89 -0.54
CA ASN A 37 -29.15 1.62 -1.28
C ASN A 37 -27.91 0.71 -1.41
N ALA A 38 -27.44 0.52 -2.64
CA ALA A 38 -26.28 -0.32 -2.94
C ALA A 38 -24.94 0.41 -2.71
N VAL A 39 -24.99 1.75 -2.53
CA VAL A 39 -23.84 2.59 -2.19
C VAL A 39 -23.68 2.60 -0.67
N ASP A 40 -22.45 2.31 -0.20
CA ASP A 40 -22.02 2.11 1.20
C ASP A 40 -22.86 2.89 2.23
N LEU A 41 -23.37 2.17 3.24
CA LEU A 41 -24.19 2.68 4.34
C LEU A 41 -23.39 3.55 5.33
N LYS A 42 -22.06 3.59 5.22
CA LYS A 42 -21.23 4.47 6.06
C LYS A 42 -20.93 5.76 5.30
N SER A 43 -21.59 6.86 5.70
CA SER A 43 -21.20 8.21 5.25
C SER A 43 -19.73 8.42 5.58
N ARG A 44 -18.88 8.40 4.55
CA ARG A 44 -17.46 8.71 4.66
C ARG A 44 -17.27 10.08 4.05
N GLN A 45 -17.00 11.06 4.89
CA GLN A 45 -16.69 12.40 4.44
C GLN A 45 -15.23 12.48 4.00
N TYR A 46 -14.96 13.32 3.01
CA TYR A 46 -13.60 13.73 2.65
C TYR A 46 -13.45 15.22 2.90
N GLN A 47 -12.22 15.62 3.23
CA GLN A 47 -11.79 17.01 3.35
C GLN A 47 -10.50 17.16 2.55
N CYS A 48 -10.52 18.03 1.55
CA CYS A 48 -9.36 18.33 0.73
C CYS A 48 -8.53 19.44 1.37
N GLU A 49 -7.29 19.12 1.71
CA GLU A 49 -6.30 20.07 2.21
C GLU A 49 -5.27 20.40 1.13
N GLN A 50 -4.82 21.65 1.10
CA GLN A 50 -3.85 22.14 0.13
C GLN A 50 -2.43 21.74 0.52
N VAL A 51 -1.69 21.16 -0.43
CA VAL A 51 -0.25 20.86 -0.27
C VAL A 51 0.51 21.51 -1.43
N ASN A 52 1.47 22.37 -1.10
CA ASN A 52 2.30 23.08 -2.06
C ASN A 52 3.67 22.38 -2.24
N TYR A 53 4.25 22.48 -3.43
CA TYR A 53 5.54 21.89 -3.78
C TYR A 53 6.44 22.96 -4.40
N ASP A 54 7.39 23.46 -3.62
CA ASP A 54 8.31 24.50 -4.04
C ASP A 54 9.74 23.95 -4.15
N THR A 55 10.38 24.20 -5.29
CA THR A 55 11.78 23.81 -5.55
C THR A 55 12.53 24.97 -6.15
N PHE A 56 13.82 25.11 -5.82
CA PHE A 56 14.70 26.10 -6.45
C PHE A 56 15.84 25.41 -7.19
N ILE A 57 16.36 26.06 -8.22
CA ILE A 57 17.56 25.64 -8.95
C ILE A 57 18.51 26.84 -8.94
N SER A 58 19.76 26.62 -8.55
CA SER A 58 20.76 27.69 -8.50
C SER A 58 21.30 28.05 -9.89
N TYR A 59 21.75 29.29 -10.06
CA TYR A 59 22.31 29.75 -11.35
C TYR A 59 23.45 28.88 -11.90
N PRO A 60 24.45 28.46 -11.11
CA PRO A 60 25.53 27.60 -11.62
C PRO A 60 25.01 26.22 -12.11
N GLN A 61 23.96 25.69 -11.48
CA GLN A 61 23.35 24.42 -11.91
C GLN A 61 22.59 24.59 -13.23
N LEU A 62 21.88 25.70 -13.39
CA LEU A 62 21.20 26.02 -14.64
C LEU A 62 22.19 26.20 -15.80
N ASP A 63 23.29 26.90 -15.57
CA ASP A 63 24.33 27.12 -16.58
C ASP A 63 25.00 25.79 -17.00
N ALA A 64 25.35 24.94 -16.03
CA ALA A 64 25.88 23.61 -16.31
C ALA A 64 24.90 22.74 -17.13
N TRP A 65 23.60 22.91 -16.92
CA TRP A 65 22.56 22.16 -17.65
C TRP A 65 22.20 22.76 -19.01
N ALA A 66 22.47 24.05 -19.23
CA ALA A 66 22.22 24.72 -20.50
C ALA A 66 23.05 24.14 -21.66
N ALA A 67 24.15 23.43 -21.36
CA ALA A 67 24.95 22.72 -22.35
C ALA A 67 24.20 21.56 -23.05
N HIS A 68 23.08 21.08 -22.49
CA HIS A 68 22.28 19.99 -23.05
C HIS A 68 20.95 20.51 -23.63
N ASN A 69 20.65 20.21 -24.90
CA ASN A 69 19.43 20.71 -25.57
C ASN A 69 18.11 20.20 -24.95
N ASP A 70 18.13 19.12 -24.17
CA ASP A 70 16.94 18.46 -23.60
C ASP A 70 16.80 18.65 -22.08
N PHE A 71 17.55 19.59 -21.49
CA PHE A 71 17.62 19.78 -20.04
C PHE A 71 16.25 20.12 -19.41
N GLN A 72 15.43 20.95 -20.06
CA GLN A 72 14.11 21.36 -19.55
C GLN A 72 13.17 20.16 -19.34
N THR A 73 13.11 19.25 -20.33
CA THR A 73 12.27 18.04 -20.25
C THR A 73 12.78 17.09 -19.19
N ARG A 74 14.10 16.95 -19.04
CA ARG A 74 14.71 16.10 -18.00
C ARG A 74 14.42 16.62 -16.59
N ILE A 75 14.58 17.92 -16.36
CA ILE A 75 14.33 18.55 -15.06
C ILE A 75 12.86 18.44 -14.68
N SER A 76 11.96 18.82 -15.59
CA SER A 76 10.51 18.73 -15.33
C SER A 76 10.05 17.30 -15.07
N ALA A 77 10.55 16.30 -15.82
CA ALA A 77 10.26 14.90 -15.56
C ALA A 77 10.77 14.43 -14.19
N GLN A 78 11.95 14.88 -13.77
CA GLN A 78 12.52 14.55 -12.47
C GLN A 78 11.75 15.18 -11.32
N ILE A 79 11.33 16.44 -11.44
CA ILE A 79 10.47 17.13 -10.46
C ILE A 79 9.12 16.42 -10.36
N ALA A 80 8.47 16.13 -11.50
CA ALA A 80 7.19 15.41 -11.51
C ALA A 80 7.30 14.02 -10.86
N ARG A 81 8.40 13.30 -11.11
CA ARG A 81 8.68 12.02 -10.46
C ARG A 81 8.83 12.19 -8.94
N GLN A 82 9.55 13.20 -8.49
CA GLN A 82 9.73 13.46 -7.06
C GLN A 82 8.40 13.77 -6.38
N VAL A 83 7.58 14.66 -6.96
CA VAL A 83 6.22 14.97 -6.47
C VAL A 83 5.37 13.70 -6.36
N ALA A 84 5.45 12.80 -7.36
CA ALA A 84 4.73 11.53 -7.32
C ALA A 84 5.24 10.59 -6.20
N LEU A 85 6.57 10.54 -5.97
CA LEU A 85 7.14 9.76 -4.87
C LEU A 85 6.73 10.30 -3.50
N ASP A 86 6.70 11.62 -3.35
CA ASP A 86 6.31 12.29 -2.10
C ASP A 86 4.84 12.06 -1.79
N ARG A 87 3.95 12.14 -2.79
CA ARG A 87 2.53 11.77 -2.62
C ARG A 87 2.35 10.35 -2.11
N ILE A 88 3.14 9.41 -2.63
CA ILE A 88 3.09 8.01 -2.17
C ILE A 88 3.68 7.89 -0.75
N MET A 89 4.74 8.63 -0.43
CA MET A 89 5.33 8.65 0.91
C MET A 89 4.35 9.17 1.95
N ILE A 90 3.66 10.28 1.66
CA ILE A 90 2.61 10.85 2.51
C ILE A 90 1.43 9.88 2.63
N GLY A 91 1.00 9.28 1.51
CA GLY A 91 -0.13 8.33 1.51
C GLY A 91 0.05 7.13 2.46
N PHE A 92 1.28 6.65 2.66
CA PHE A 92 1.55 5.55 3.59
C PHE A 92 1.93 5.99 5.01
N ASN A 93 2.63 7.11 5.18
CA ASN A 93 3.17 7.51 6.49
C ASN A 93 2.42 8.67 7.17
N GLY A 94 1.57 9.38 6.42
CA GLY A 94 0.86 10.56 6.88
C GLY A 94 -0.08 10.27 8.05
N THR A 95 0.06 11.02 9.14
CA THR A 95 -0.77 10.89 10.35
C THR A 95 -1.73 12.06 10.52
N SER A 96 -1.27 13.27 10.21
CA SER A 96 -2.03 14.51 10.43
C SER A 96 -1.64 15.57 9.41
N HIS A 97 -2.52 16.56 9.23
CA HIS A 97 -2.21 17.78 8.49
C HIS A 97 -1.85 18.89 9.47
N ALA A 98 -0.61 19.40 9.41
CA ALA A 98 -0.18 20.56 10.17
C ALA A 98 -0.15 21.81 9.27
N GLU A 99 -0.51 22.98 9.81
CA GLU A 99 -0.45 24.26 9.06
C GLU A 99 0.98 24.59 8.61
N LYS A 100 1.97 24.24 9.43
CA LYS A 100 3.39 24.37 9.12
C LYS A 100 4.09 23.04 9.39
N SER A 101 4.43 22.34 8.31
CA SER A 101 5.19 21.10 8.39
C SER A 101 6.66 21.35 8.73
N ASN A 102 7.28 20.39 9.41
CA ASN A 102 8.70 20.43 9.78
C ASN A 102 9.41 19.14 9.37
N PHE A 103 10.21 19.25 8.32
CA PHE A 103 10.97 18.12 7.77
C PHE A 103 12.03 17.56 8.72
N SER A 104 12.57 18.38 9.64
CA SER A 104 13.62 17.96 10.56
C SER A 104 13.11 16.97 11.60
N THR A 105 11.90 17.19 12.10
CA THR A 105 11.22 16.28 13.04
C THR A 105 10.56 15.13 12.30
N ASN A 106 9.90 15.42 11.17
CA ASN A 106 9.07 14.46 10.43
C ASN A 106 9.71 14.10 9.08
N LYS A 107 10.81 13.33 9.13
CA LYS A 107 11.60 12.95 7.93
C LYS A 107 10.82 12.18 6.87
N LEU A 108 9.70 11.55 7.25
CA LEU A 108 8.83 10.77 6.37
C LEU A 108 7.57 11.52 5.92
N LEU A 109 7.54 12.86 6.09
CA LEU A 109 6.41 13.72 5.70
C LEU A 109 5.09 13.32 6.40
N GLN A 110 5.19 12.97 7.67
CA GLN A 110 4.08 12.45 8.47
C GLN A 110 3.04 13.53 8.82
N ASP A 111 3.47 14.80 8.84
CA ASP A 111 2.70 15.98 9.22
C ASP A 111 2.12 16.76 8.03
N VAL A 112 2.30 16.25 6.81
CA VAL A 112 1.86 16.94 5.59
C VAL A 112 0.37 16.68 5.32
N ASN A 113 -0.09 15.43 5.46
CA ASN A 113 -1.50 15.10 5.31
C ASN A 113 -1.81 13.73 5.96
N VAL A 114 -3.09 13.40 6.10
CA VAL A 114 -3.54 12.10 6.60
C VAL A 114 -3.42 11.04 5.49
N GLY A 115 -2.73 9.94 5.78
CA GLY A 115 -2.51 8.82 4.87
C GLY A 115 -3.60 7.75 4.92
N TRP A 116 -3.53 6.78 4.01
CA TRP A 116 -4.47 5.66 3.93
C TRP A 116 -4.47 4.80 5.20
N LEU A 117 -3.30 4.52 5.76
CA LEU A 117 -3.19 3.67 6.95
C LEU A 117 -3.82 4.34 8.17
N GLU A 118 -3.62 5.64 8.34
CA GLU A 118 -4.22 6.39 9.45
C GLU A 118 -5.75 6.49 9.32
N HIS A 119 -6.24 6.66 8.08
CA HIS A 119 -7.68 6.59 7.82
C HIS A 119 -8.29 5.24 8.22
N ILE A 120 -7.58 4.12 8.02
CA ILE A 120 -8.06 2.80 8.44
C ILE A 120 -8.05 2.69 9.97
N ARG A 121 -6.98 3.15 10.64
CA ARG A 121 -6.88 3.13 12.11
C ARG A 121 -8.01 3.91 12.78
N THR A 122 -8.31 5.10 12.26
CA THR A 122 -9.33 6.00 12.84
C THR A 122 -10.76 5.58 12.52
N ASN A 123 -11.05 5.21 11.27
CA ASN A 123 -12.44 4.94 10.84
C ASN A 123 -12.83 3.45 10.92
N ALA A 124 -11.86 2.53 10.98
CA ALA A 124 -12.08 1.09 10.93
C ALA A 124 -11.08 0.33 11.82
N SER A 125 -10.96 0.75 13.08
CA SER A 125 -10.05 0.13 14.06
C SER A 125 -10.24 -1.38 14.23
N ALA A 126 -11.48 -1.88 14.07
CA ALA A 126 -11.78 -3.31 14.10
C ALA A 126 -11.10 -4.13 12.97
N ARG A 127 -10.65 -3.46 11.89
CA ARG A 127 -9.94 -4.08 10.76
C ARG A 127 -8.41 -4.00 10.91
N VAL A 128 -7.92 -3.52 12.05
CA VAL A 128 -6.49 -3.39 12.33
C VAL A 128 -6.09 -4.41 13.39
N MET A 129 -5.14 -5.27 13.04
CA MET A 129 -4.57 -6.24 13.98
C MET A 129 -3.29 -5.65 14.60
N ASN A 130 -3.32 -5.43 15.92
CA ASN A 130 -2.19 -4.92 16.69
C ASN A 130 -1.42 -6.08 17.37
N ASP A 131 -0.17 -5.81 17.77
CA ASP A 131 0.68 -6.71 18.57
C ASP A 131 0.91 -8.10 17.98
N VAL A 132 0.99 -8.16 16.64
CA VAL A 132 1.31 -9.39 15.93
C VAL A 132 2.81 -9.62 15.91
N THR A 133 3.25 -10.73 16.52
CA THR A 133 4.64 -11.18 16.45
C THR A 133 4.79 -12.30 15.43
N LEU A 134 5.67 -12.09 14.46
CA LEU A 134 6.11 -13.12 13.53
C LEU A 134 7.33 -13.85 14.11
N THR A 135 7.38 -15.15 13.88
CA THR A 135 8.55 -15.96 14.21
C THR A 135 9.74 -15.48 13.38
N SER A 136 10.79 -14.98 14.04
CA SER A 136 12.02 -14.55 13.38
C SER A 136 12.93 -15.75 13.15
N ARG A 137 13.59 -15.80 11.99
CA ARG A 137 14.53 -16.86 11.61
C ARG A 137 15.93 -16.28 11.41
N ASN A 138 16.94 -17.02 11.85
CA ASN A 138 18.34 -16.69 11.61
C ASN A 138 18.71 -16.92 10.13
N MET A 139 19.88 -16.45 9.72
CA MET A 139 20.39 -16.65 8.35
C MET A 139 20.54 -18.13 7.97
N ASP A 140 20.71 -19.01 8.96
CA ASP A 140 20.79 -20.47 8.79
C ASP A 140 19.41 -21.16 8.83
N ASN A 141 18.32 -20.38 8.71
CA ASN A 141 16.93 -20.84 8.74
C ASN A 141 16.48 -21.51 10.06
N THR A 142 17.29 -21.42 11.12
CA THR A 142 16.90 -21.83 12.48
C THR A 142 15.96 -20.78 13.09
N VAL A 143 15.02 -21.23 13.93
CA VAL A 143 14.07 -20.32 14.62
C VAL A 143 14.86 -19.51 15.65
N ALA A 144 14.91 -18.19 15.43
CA ALA A 144 15.58 -17.27 16.34
C ALA A 144 14.66 -16.97 17.53
N HIS A 145 13.42 -16.54 17.26
CA HIS A 145 12.41 -16.21 18.27
C HIS A 145 11.04 -16.71 17.82
N ALA A 146 10.34 -17.45 18.67
CA ALA A 146 8.99 -17.91 18.41
C ALA A 146 7.98 -16.77 18.57
N GLY A 147 7.28 -16.44 17.48
CA GLY A 147 6.16 -15.49 17.47
C GLY A 147 4.82 -16.21 17.49
N LYS A 148 3.72 -15.46 17.59
CA LYS A 148 2.35 -15.98 17.54
C LYS A 148 2.04 -16.69 16.21
N TYR A 149 2.69 -16.26 15.12
CA TYR A 149 2.61 -16.93 13.82
C TYR A 149 3.97 -17.48 13.40
N ALA A 150 3.97 -18.72 12.89
CA ALA A 150 5.16 -19.40 12.41
C ALA A 150 5.71 -18.79 11.11
N ASN A 151 4.83 -18.35 10.21
CA ASN A 151 5.16 -17.82 8.88
C ASN A 151 4.32 -16.58 8.57
N ALA A 152 4.84 -15.68 7.73
CA ALA A 152 4.10 -14.51 7.25
C ALA A 152 2.86 -14.89 6.42
N ASP A 153 2.93 -15.98 5.65
CA ASP A 153 1.77 -16.48 4.90
C ASP A 153 0.59 -16.89 5.80
N ALA A 154 0.89 -17.46 6.97
CA ALA A 154 -0.14 -17.83 7.94
C ALA A 154 -0.83 -16.57 8.51
N LEU A 155 -0.05 -15.51 8.77
CA LEU A 155 -0.60 -14.23 9.18
C LEU A 155 -1.51 -13.61 8.10
N VAL A 156 -1.07 -13.64 6.84
CA VAL A 156 -1.86 -13.10 5.72
C VAL A 156 -3.17 -13.86 5.55
N GLN A 157 -3.16 -15.19 5.65
CA GLN A 157 -4.38 -16.00 5.56
C GLN A 157 -5.33 -15.74 6.73
N ASP A 158 -4.81 -15.63 7.95
CA ASP A 158 -5.63 -15.30 9.12
C ASP A 158 -6.26 -13.91 8.97
N ALA A 159 -5.47 -12.90 8.59
CA ALA A 159 -5.96 -11.55 8.31
C ALA A 159 -7.05 -11.54 7.23
N ARG A 160 -6.89 -12.32 6.15
CA ARG A 160 -7.91 -12.47 5.10
C ARG A 160 -9.20 -13.07 5.65
N SER A 161 -9.11 -14.13 6.45
CA SER A 161 -10.30 -14.82 6.98
C SER A 161 -11.06 -14.01 8.03
N SER A 162 -10.36 -13.22 8.85
CA SER A 162 -10.92 -12.55 10.02
C SER A 162 -11.26 -11.07 9.81
N LEU A 163 -10.46 -10.33 9.04
CA LEU A 163 -10.59 -8.86 8.92
C LEU A 163 -11.42 -8.40 7.70
N LEU A 164 -11.51 -9.24 6.66
CA LEU A 164 -12.28 -8.92 5.46
C LEU A 164 -13.72 -9.39 5.58
N ASP A 165 -14.64 -8.63 4.97
CA ASP A 165 -16.03 -9.04 4.83
C ASP A 165 -16.13 -10.22 3.86
N GLU A 166 -17.09 -11.11 4.07
CA GLU A 166 -17.20 -12.40 3.35
C GLU A 166 -17.12 -12.28 1.83
N TRP A 167 -17.79 -11.28 1.27
CA TRP A 167 -17.88 -11.03 -0.17
C TRP A 167 -16.57 -10.55 -0.82
N HIS A 168 -15.64 -10.02 -0.02
CA HIS A 168 -14.30 -9.65 -0.49
C HIS A 168 -13.26 -10.75 -0.28
N LYS A 169 -13.57 -11.82 0.47
CA LYS A 169 -12.57 -12.86 0.77
C LYS A 169 -12.16 -13.63 -0.47
N GLU A 170 -13.06 -13.84 -1.42
CA GLU A 170 -12.85 -14.65 -2.63
C GLU A 170 -12.52 -13.83 -3.88
N ALA A 171 -12.33 -12.50 -3.77
CA ALA A 171 -12.03 -11.69 -4.94
C ALA A 171 -10.64 -12.01 -5.51
N ASP A 172 -10.52 -12.19 -6.83
CA ASP A 172 -9.27 -12.60 -7.51
C ASP A 172 -8.23 -11.47 -7.66
N ASP A 173 -8.54 -10.26 -7.19
CA ASP A 173 -7.73 -9.07 -7.34
C ASP A 173 -7.05 -8.60 -6.04
N LEU A 174 -7.05 -9.44 -4.99
CA LEU A 174 -6.38 -9.10 -3.73
C LEU A 174 -4.87 -8.96 -3.90
N VAL A 175 -4.32 -7.88 -3.35
CA VAL A 175 -2.88 -7.61 -3.34
C VAL A 175 -2.41 -7.38 -1.92
N VAL A 176 -1.34 -8.08 -1.55
CA VAL A 176 -0.65 -7.89 -0.28
C VAL A 176 0.52 -6.91 -0.48
N ILE A 177 0.45 -5.78 0.21
CA ILE A 177 1.49 -4.75 0.21
C ILE A 177 2.33 -4.92 1.47
N MET A 178 3.65 -5.03 1.31
CA MET A 178 4.58 -5.16 2.43
C MET A 178 5.84 -4.30 2.26
N GLY A 179 6.48 -4.00 3.39
CA GLY A 179 7.75 -3.28 3.41
C GLY A 179 8.90 -4.13 2.87
N ARG A 180 9.85 -3.48 2.19
CA ARG A 180 11.05 -4.13 1.63
C ARG A 180 11.86 -4.89 2.69
N ASN A 181 12.00 -4.34 3.90
CA ASN A 181 12.79 -4.96 4.97
C ASN A 181 12.18 -6.29 5.42
N LEU A 182 10.85 -6.33 5.60
CA LEU A 182 10.13 -7.54 5.98
C LEU A 182 10.20 -8.61 4.89
N PHE A 183 10.05 -8.21 3.63
CA PHE A 183 10.21 -9.15 2.51
C PHE A 183 11.61 -9.76 2.47
N ASN A 184 12.64 -8.93 2.63
CA ASN A 184 14.03 -9.39 2.64
C ASN A 184 14.30 -10.32 3.82
N SER A 185 13.84 -9.99 5.03
CA SER A 185 14.05 -10.84 6.21
C SER A 185 13.39 -12.21 6.09
N LEU A 186 12.25 -12.30 5.40
CA LEU A 186 11.57 -13.58 5.15
C LEU A 186 12.31 -14.41 4.10
N ARG A 187 12.85 -13.77 3.06
CA ARG A 187 13.38 -14.45 1.89
C ARG A 187 14.87 -14.81 1.98
N LEU A 188 15.67 -14.00 2.66
CA LEU A 188 17.12 -14.21 2.77
C LEU A 188 17.49 -15.55 3.45
N PRO A 189 16.88 -15.96 4.58
CA PRO A 189 17.16 -17.27 5.19
C PRO A 189 16.83 -18.43 4.25
N VAL A 190 15.73 -18.32 3.50
CA VAL A 190 15.33 -19.33 2.51
C VAL A 190 16.39 -19.42 1.42
N LEU A 191 16.79 -18.30 0.82
CA LEU A 191 17.84 -18.28 -0.21
C LEU A 191 19.17 -18.88 0.29
N ASN A 192 19.57 -18.56 1.53
CA ASN A 192 20.80 -19.09 2.11
C ASN A 192 20.72 -20.61 2.35
N SER A 193 19.57 -21.11 2.85
CA SER A 193 19.38 -22.55 3.09
C SER A 193 19.40 -23.39 1.80
N ILE A 194 18.94 -22.82 0.70
CA ILE A 194 18.95 -23.48 -0.62
C ILE A 194 20.41 -23.51 -1.13
N SER A 195 21.13 -22.37 -1.03
CA SER A 195 22.52 -22.26 -1.50
C SER A 195 23.52 -23.22 -0.85
N GLY A 196 23.22 -23.75 0.33
CA GLY A 196 24.07 -24.72 1.03
C GLY A 196 23.95 -26.17 0.56
N GLN A 197 22.90 -26.54 -0.21
CA GLN A 197 22.57 -27.96 -0.44
C GLN A 197 22.65 -28.46 -1.90
N ASN A 198 22.39 -27.69 -2.98
CA ASN A 198 22.52 -28.22 -4.36
C ASN A 198 22.58 -27.17 -5.51
N PRO A 199 23.76 -26.75 -6.02
CA PRO A 199 23.96 -25.57 -6.90
C PRO A 199 23.15 -25.49 -8.22
N ASN A 200 22.60 -26.59 -8.73
CA ASN A 200 21.95 -26.65 -10.05
C ASN A 200 20.42 -26.50 -10.02
N ALA A 201 19.76 -26.84 -8.91
CA ALA A 201 18.34 -26.54 -8.70
C ALA A 201 18.12 -25.07 -8.27
N GLU A 202 19.18 -24.44 -7.74
CA GLU A 202 19.23 -23.06 -7.23
C GLU A 202 18.91 -22.00 -8.27
N LEU A 203 19.44 -22.12 -9.49
CA LEU A 203 19.40 -21.06 -10.49
C LEU A 203 17.99 -20.95 -11.10
N LEU A 204 17.27 -22.07 -11.21
CA LEU A 204 15.89 -22.12 -11.68
C LEU A 204 14.89 -21.73 -10.59
N ALA A 205 15.07 -22.21 -9.35
CA ALA A 205 14.18 -21.88 -8.22
C ALA A 205 14.38 -20.46 -7.71
N GLY A 206 15.62 -19.99 -7.63
CA GLY A 206 15.98 -18.63 -7.21
C GLY A 206 15.52 -17.56 -8.21
N SER A 207 15.62 -17.83 -9.51
CA SER A 207 15.15 -16.88 -10.56
C SER A 207 13.62 -16.84 -10.66
N SER A 208 12.95 -17.98 -10.62
CA SER A 208 11.48 -18.08 -10.73
C SER A 208 10.75 -17.53 -9.51
N SER A 209 11.19 -17.90 -8.29
CA SER A 209 10.59 -17.41 -7.06
C SER A 209 10.89 -15.92 -6.79
N CYS A 210 11.99 -15.36 -7.33
CA CYS A 210 12.31 -13.93 -7.18
C CYS A 210 11.47 -13.07 -8.13
N HIS A 211 11.11 -13.58 -9.31
CA HIS A 211 10.35 -12.84 -10.32
C HIS A 211 8.85 -12.79 -10.03
N ARG A 212 8.29 -13.87 -9.45
CA ARG A 212 6.92 -13.92 -8.95
C ARG A 212 6.97 -14.58 -7.58
N ALA A 213 7.00 -13.76 -6.52
CA ALA A 213 6.87 -14.26 -5.16
C ALA A 213 5.41 -14.10 -4.73
N PRO A 214 4.54 -15.09 -4.96
CA PRO A 214 3.23 -15.06 -4.34
C PRO A 214 3.38 -15.35 -2.85
N LEU A 215 2.79 -14.51 -2.00
CA LEU A 215 2.56 -14.84 -0.59
C LEU A 215 1.12 -15.30 -0.47
N ALA A 216 0.91 -16.46 0.14
CA ALA A 216 -0.42 -17.06 0.31
C ALA A 216 -1.25 -17.20 -1.00
N GLY A 217 -0.59 -17.31 -2.17
CA GLY A 217 -1.23 -17.41 -3.48
C GLY A 217 -1.36 -16.10 -4.26
N TRP A 218 -0.94 -14.96 -3.69
CA TRP A 218 -1.18 -13.61 -4.25
C TRP A 218 0.08 -12.86 -4.63
N VAL A 219 0.05 -12.10 -5.72
CA VAL A 219 1.22 -11.35 -6.24
C VAL A 219 1.71 -10.33 -5.21
N CYS A 220 2.92 -10.55 -4.68
CA CYS A 220 3.58 -9.57 -3.84
C CYS A 220 4.30 -8.53 -4.71
N SER A 221 3.88 -7.27 -4.61
CA SER A 221 4.54 -6.17 -5.34
C SER A 221 5.69 -5.59 -4.52
N LEU A 222 6.94 -5.92 -4.92
CA LEU A 222 8.12 -5.26 -4.37
C LEU A 222 8.38 -3.93 -5.08
N ARG A 223 8.25 -2.82 -4.36
CA ARG A 223 8.56 -1.50 -4.91
C ARG A 223 10.09 -1.32 -5.02
N ARG A 224 10.65 -1.58 -6.21
CA ARG A 224 12.04 -1.17 -6.54
C ARG A 224 12.10 0.36 -6.57
N SER A 225 12.67 0.96 -5.52
CA SER A 225 13.21 2.31 -5.62
C SER A 225 14.55 2.23 -6.35
N SER A 226 14.50 2.31 -7.69
CA SER A 226 15.70 2.42 -8.51
C SER A 226 16.28 3.82 -8.34
N ARG A 227 17.20 3.95 -7.37
CA ARG A 227 18.25 4.98 -7.41
C ARG A 227 19.17 4.58 -8.55
N MET A 228 18.98 5.20 -9.71
CA MET A 228 19.79 4.98 -10.90
C MET A 228 21.09 5.77 -10.72
N GLN A 229 22.06 5.18 -10.00
CA GLN A 229 23.46 5.51 -10.23
C GLN A 229 23.84 4.82 -11.55
N ARG A 230 24.00 5.61 -12.60
CA ARG A 230 24.87 5.27 -13.72
C ARG A 230 25.91 6.38 -13.79
N CYS A 231 27.17 5.99 -13.64
CA CYS A 231 28.28 6.65 -14.31
C CYS A 231 28.14 6.43 -15.82
#